data_AF-A0A8I2FTB5-F1
#
_entry.id   AF-A0A8I2FTB5-F1
#
_cell.length_a   1.000
_cell.length_b   1.000
_cell.length_c   1.000
_cell.angle_alpha   90.00
_cell.angle_beta   90.00
_cell.angle_gamma   90.00
#
_symmetry.space_group_name_H-M   'P 1'
#
loop_
_entity.id
_entity.type
_entity.pdbx_description
1 polymer ?
#
loop_
_entity_poly.entity_id
_entity_poly.type
_entity_poly.pdbx_seq_one_letter_code
_entity_poly.pdbx_strand_id
1 'polypeptide(L)'
;MTNPFVRFPSASLAVISIGVFIVTLFPADFSFSADIGNCLLCHKYPGISRVDEEGHLRLFYVNEDIFNNSVHAKVKCEGCHTDIKKIPHDPAKKVDCLVECHIIEPSTEKKFSHKDVQTFLDKSIHGKLDSEGKEKPYIDDYPTCKDCHDNPLYRPLSFFKRVRPGISDASLGRCRVCHKKDEFIYRFYNHVTTRLHKSRNPLNIAQVCARCHDDMEIVARHNLSTKAVYSYGETFHGKAAS
;
A
#
# COMPACT_ATOMS: atom_id res chain seq x y z
N MET A 1 -94.07 31.21 -21.81
CA MET A 1 -93.30 32.09 -20.90
C MET A 1 -92.56 31.15 -19.97
N THR A 2 -91.25 30.90 -20.00
CA THR A 2 -90.04 31.69 -20.26
C THR A 2 -88.94 30.77 -20.83
N ASN A 3 -88.00 31.36 -21.59
CA ASN A 3 -86.82 30.74 -22.22
C ASN A 3 -85.67 30.57 -21.19
N PRO A 4 -84.44 30.18 -21.58
CA PRO A 4 -83.88 28.92 -22.10
C PRO A 4 -83.00 28.23 -21.01
N PHE A 5 -82.39 27.06 -21.26
CA PHE A 5 -80.97 26.81 -20.91
C PHE A 5 -80.49 25.45 -21.46
N VAL A 6 -79.35 25.53 -22.12
CA VAL A 6 -78.54 24.47 -22.75
C VAL A 6 -78.01 23.50 -21.70
N ARG A 7 -78.05 22.18 -21.96
CA ARG A 7 -77.32 21.16 -21.19
C ARG A 7 -76.38 20.38 -22.13
N PHE A 8 -75.08 20.55 -21.92
CA PHE A 8 -74.04 19.66 -22.42
C PHE A 8 -73.85 18.48 -21.43
N PRO A 9 -73.60 17.25 -21.89
CA PRO A 9 -73.21 16.17 -21.01
C PRO A 9 -71.72 16.27 -20.62
N SER A 10 -71.49 16.06 -19.34
CA SER A 10 -70.23 16.15 -18.60
C SER A 10 -69.16 15.17 -19.10
N ALA A 11 -67.97 15.70 -19.38
CA ALA A 11 -66.74 14.94 -19.59
C ALA A 11 -66.30 14.25 -18.29
N SER A 12 -66.06 12.94 -18.36
CA SER A 12 -65.44 12.15 -17.29
C SER A 12 -63.97 12.56 -17.13
N LEU A 13 -63.60 13.17 -16.00
CA LEU A 13 -62.20 13.31 -15.60
C LEU A 13 -61.68 11.95 -15.14
N ALA A 14 -60.83 11.33 -15.95
CA ALA A 14 -59.95 10.25 -15.52
C ALA A 14 -58.90 10.84 -14.56
N VAL A 15 -58.98 10.45 -13.28
CA VAL A 15 -57.96 10.75 -12.28
C VAL A 15 -56.74 9.88 -12.60
N ILE A 16 -55.75 10.44 -13.29
CA ILE A 16 -54.44 9.83 -13.44
C ILE A 16 -53.71 10.03 -12.11
N SER A 17 -53.77 9.02 -11.24
CA SER A 17 -52.93 8.93 -10.06
C SER A 17 -51.47 8.77 -10.50
N ILE A 18 -50.75 9.89 -10.58
CA ILE A 18 -49.29 9.90 -10.70
C ILE A 18 -48.75 9.35 -9.37
N GLY A 19 -48.46 8.04 -9.36
CA GLY A 19 -47.70 7.42 -8.28
C GLY A 19 -46.32 8.06 -8.22
N VAL A 20 -46.10 8.89 -7.20
CA VAL A 20 -44.78 9.41 -6.87
C VAL A 20 -43.91 8.22 -6.45
N PHE A 21 -43.14 7.69 -7.38
CA PHE A 21 -42.09 6.72 -7.10
C PHE A 21 -40.99 7.48 -6.35
N ILE A 22 -41.09 7.54 -5.03
CA ILE A 22 -40.01 8.01 -4.16
C ILE A 22 -38.89 7.00 -4.32
N VAL A 23 -37.96 7.27 -5.22
CA VAL A 23 -36.65 6.64 -5.26
C VAL A 23 -35.96 7.08 -3.97
N THR A 24 -36.10 6.28 -2.91
CA THR A 24 -35.27 6.40 -1.72
C THR A 24 -33.85 6.09 -2.16
N LEU A 25 -33.11 7.15 -2.49
CA LEU A 25 -31.65 7.17 -2.54
C LEU A 25 -31.18 6.78 -1.14
N PHE A 26 -31.04 5.48 -0.89
CA PHE A 26 -30.22 5.01 0.21
C PHE A 26 -28.81 5.54 -0.10
N PRO A 27 -28.22 6.38 0.76
CA PRO A 27 -26.80 6.67 0.62
C PRO A 27 -26.10 5.33 0.73
N ALA A 28 -25.43 4.93 -0.36
CA ALA A 28 -24.46 3.85 -0.26
C ALA A 28 -23.46 4.30 0.80
N ASP A 29 -23.36 3.55 1.89
CA ASP A 29 -22.29 3.68 2.88
C ASP A 29 -20.98 3.32 2.17
N PHE A 30 -20.46 4.26 1.37
CA PHE A 30 -19.06 4.30 1.01
C PHE A 30 -18.31 4.59 2.30
N SER A 31 -18.02 3.53 3.05
CA SER A 31 -16.98 3.57 4.08
C SER A 31 -15.65 3.77 3.36
N PHE A 32 -15.36 5.02 2.99
CA PHE A 32 -14.00 5.47 2.76
C PHE A 32 -13.22 5.09 4.02
N SER A 33 -12.01 4.55 3.85
CA SER A 33 -11.09 4.37 4.96
C SER A 33 -10.98 5.72 5.64
N ALA A 34 -11.64 5.89 6.77
CA ALA A 34 -11.68 7.18 7.43
C ALA A 34 -10.23 7.52 7.77
N ASP A 35 -9.72 8.58 7.16
CA ASP A 35 -8.51 9.24 7.59
C ASP A 35 -8.80 9.86 8.96
N ILE A 36 -8.89 9.00 9.99
CA ILE A 36 -9.28 9.38 11.34
C ILE A 36 -8.31 10.44 11.89
N GLY A 37 -7.05 10.39 11.46
CA GLY A 37 -6.01 11.35 11.79
C GLY A 37 -6.08 12.65 10.97
N ASN A 38 -7.01 12.78 10.01
CA ASN A 38 -7.19 13.95 9.16
C ASN A 38 -5.90 14.40 8.44
N CYS A 39 -5.00 13.47 8.11
CA CYS A 39 -3.74 13.75 7.42
C CYS A 39 -3.97 14.06 5.93
N LEU A 40 -4.85 13.30 5.27
CA LEU A 40 -5.24 13.45 3.87
C LEU A 40 -6.07 14.70 3.62
N LEU A 41 -6.56 15.41 4.64
CA LEU A 41 -7.15 16.75 4.46
C LEU A 41 -6.20 17.70 3.73
N CYS A 42 -4.90 17.59 4.01
CA CYS A 42 -3.84 18.35 3.36
C CYS A 42 -2.98 17.50 2.41
N HIS A 43 -2.62 16.27 2.81
CA HIS A 43 -1.65 15.47 2.06
C HIS A 43 -2.20 14.82 0.76
N LYS A 44 -3.51 14.89 0.48
CA LYS A 44 -4.10 14.30 -0.72
C LYS A 44 -3.86 15.06 -2.03
N TYR A 45 -3.27 16.25 -1.99
CA TYR A 45 -3.14 17.09 -3.18
C TYR A 45 -1.81 16.84 -3.90
N PRO A 46 -1.79 16.46 -5.20
CA PRO A 46 -0.55 16.15 -5.93
C PRO A 46 0.52 17.26 -5.93
N GLY A 47 0.12 18.52 -5.76
CA GLY A 47 1.01 19.67 -5.74
C GLY A 47 1.50 20.10 -4.36
N ILE A 48 1.06 19.46 -3.26
CA ILE A 48 1.48 19.87 -1.92
C ILE A 48 2.96 19.60 -1.71
N SER A 49 3.74 20.68 -1.72
CA SER A 49 5.20 20.62 -1.69
C SER A 49 5.78 21.90 -1.10
N ARG A 50 7.03 21.84 -0.65
CA ARG A 50 7.80 22.99 -0.15
C ARG A 50 9.27 22.82 -0.52
N VAL A 51 9.96 23.93 -0.73
CA VAL A 51 11.42 23.96 -0.79
C VAL A 51 11.95 24.11 0.64
N ASP A 52 12.81 23.19 1.08
CA ASP A 52 13.45 23.26 2.40
C ASP A 52 14.53 24.36 2.46
N GLU A 53 15.12 24.56 3.64
CA GLU A 53 16.11 25.62 3.88
C GLU A 53 17.38 25.41 3.03
N GLU A 54 17.65 24.16 2.65
CA GLU A 54 18.74 23.74 1.80
C GLU A 54 18.42 23.81 0.29
N GLY A 55 17.21 24.25 -0.08
CA GLY A 55 16.82 24.42 -1.48
C GLY A 55 16.26 23.16 -2.16
N HIS A 56 16.02 22.07 -1.44
CA HIS A 56 15.46 20.85 -2.01
C HIS A 56 13.93 20.90 -2.06
N LEU A 57 13.35 20.50 -3.20
CA LEU A 57 11.92 20.29 -3.32
C LEU A 57 11.49 19.04 -2.51
N ARG A 58 10.58 19.23 -1.56
CA ARG A 58 9.94 18.17 -0.79
C ARG A 58 8.48 18.05 -1.22
N LEU A 59 8.12 16.88 -1.76
CA LEU A 59 6.75 16.52 -2.08
C LEU A 59 6.09 15.87 -0.86
N PHE A 60 4.94 16.38 -0.44
CA PHE A 60 4.17 15.85 0.69
C PHE A 60 2.89 15.14 0.25
N TYR A 61 2.70 14.95 -1.06
CA TYR A 61 1.55 14.26 -1.61
C TYR A 61 1.51 12.77 -1.22
N VAL A 62 0.35 12.31 -0.76
CA VAL A 62 0.00 10.91 -0.56
C VAL A 62 -1.17 10.58 -1.50
N ASN A 63 -0.93 9.64 -2.41
CA ASN A 63 -1.99 9.08 -3.24
C ASN A 63 -2.84 8.12 -2.40
N GLU A 64 -4.08 8.51 -2.10
CA GLU A 64 -5.00 7.75 -1.26
C GLU A 64 -5.32 6.37 -1.84
N ASP A 65 -5.54 6.28 -3.15
CA ASP A 65 -5.85 4.99 -3.81
C ASP A 65 -4.68 4.02 -3.68
N ILE A 66 -3.44 4.49 -3.88
CA ILE A 66 -2.26 3.64 -3.75
C ILE A 66 -2.04 3.24 -2.29
N PHE A 67 -2.24 4.16 -1.34
CA PHE A 67 -2.12 3.86 0.08
C PHE A 67 -3.16 2.82 0.53
N ASN A 68 -4.42 3.00 0.15
CA ASN A 68 -5.53 2.11 0.49
C ASN A 68 -5.40 0.71 -0.11
N ASN A 69 -4.66 0.57 -1.22
CA ASN A 69 -4.33 -0.72 -1.84
C ASN A 69 -2.97 -1.29 -1.38
N SER A 70 -2.27 -0.65 -0.45
CA SER A 70 -1.01 -1.13 0.10
C SER A 70 -1.21 -2.13 1.24
N VAL A 71 -0.13 -2.82 1.60
CA VAL A 71 -0.10 -3.71 2.78
C VAL A 71 -0.22 -2.95 4.11
N HIS A 72 -0.05 -1.62 4.10
CA HIS A 72 -0.15 -0.76 5.27
C HIS A 72 -1.48 -0.02 5.37
N ALA A 73 -2.45 -0.28 4.48
CA ALA A 73 -3.74 0.43 4.42
C ALA A 73 -4.58 0.38 5.71
N LYS A 74 -4.31 -0.56 6.63
CA LYS A 74 -4.97 -0.60 7.96
C LYS A 74 -4.19 0.13 9.06
N VAL A 75 -2.94 0.49 8.79
CA VAL A 75 -2.10 1.23 9.73
C VAL A 75 -2.46 2.71 9.59
N LYS A 76 -2.84 3.34 10.70
CA LYS A 76 -3.07 4.80 10.73
C LYS A 76 -1.76 5.54 10.49
N CYS A 77 -1.84 6.75 9.94
CA CYS A 77 -0.68 7.61 9.72
C CYS A 77 0.15 7.79 11.00
N GLU A 78 -0.49 8.04 12.15
CA GLU A 78 0.19 8.21 13.44
C GLU A 78 0.78 6.91 14.00
N GLY A 79 0.42 5.76 13.43
CA GLY A 79 1.02 4.46 13.76
C GLY A 79 2.48 4.37 13.30
N CYS A 80 2.84 5.07 12.23
CA CYS A 80 4.23 5.17 11.75
C CYS A 80 4.83 6.55 12.04
N HIS A 81 4.04 7.63 11.88
CA HIS A 81 4.40 8.99 12.27
C HIS A 81 4.06 9.24 13.73
N THR A 82 4.73 8.50 14.61
CA THR A 82 4.43 8.48 16.06
C THR A 82 4.77 9.80 16.76
N ASP A 83 5.55 10.66 16.11
CA ASP A 83 5.99 11.96 16.57
C ASP A 83 4.98 13.09 16.31
N ILE A 84 4.00 12.89 15.43
CA ILE A 84 2.97 13.88 15.13
C ILE A 84 1.92 13.89 16.24
N LYS A 85 1.79 15.03 16.95
CA LYS A 85 0.84 15.21 18.09
C LYS A 85 -0.15 16.36 17.91
N LYS A 86 0.05 17.23 16.92
CA LYS A 86 -0.78 18.40 16.63
C LYS A 86 -0.85 18.59 15.11
N ILE A 87 -1.90 19.22 14.61
CA ILE A 87 -2.04 19.62 13.20
C ILE A 87 -2.47 21.10 13.18
N PRO A 88 -1.85 21.99 12.37
CA PRO A 88 -0.66 21.76 11.53
C PRO A 88 0.57 21.32 12.34
N HIS A 89 1.38 20.43 11.77
CA HIS A 89 2.53 19.84 12.44
C HIS A 89 3.86 20.43 11.96
N ASP A 90 4.86 20.40 12.85
CA ASP A 90 6.26 20.65 12.52
C ASP A 90 6.80 19.52 11.61
N PRO A 91 7.99 19.66 10.97
CA PRO A 91 8.54 18.61 10.13
C PRO A 91 8.57 17.25 10.83
N ALA A 92 7.85 16.28 10.26
CA ALA A 92 7.76 14.94 10.82
C ALA A 92 9.09 14.20 10.65
N LYS A 93 9.41 13.35 11.62
CA LYS A 93 10.54 12.42 11.53
C LYS A 93 10.29 11.41 10.42
N LYS A 94 11.39 10.87 9.88
CA LYS A 94 11.32 9.73 8.97
C LYS A 94 10.67 8.55 9.69
N VAL A 95 9.77 7.87 8.98
CA VAL A 95 9.09 6.69 9.52
C VAL A 95 10.09 5.59 9.87
N ASP A 96 9.92 5.01 11.05
CA ASP A 96 10.64 3.82 11.45
C ASP A 96 9.77 2.59 11.16
N CYS A 97 10.28 1.67 10.33
CA CYS A 97 9.57 0.46 9.94
C CYS A 97 9.57 -0.62 11.05
N LEU A 98 10.36 -0.41 12.12
CA LEU A 98 10.52 -1.33 13.25
C LEU A 98 9.51 -1.06 14.38
N VAL A 99 8.71 -0.01 14.26
CA VAL A 99 7.63 0.29 15.21
C VAL A 99 6.56 -0.81 15.18
N GLU A 100 5.95 -1.06 16.34
CA GLU A 100 4.87 -2.03 16.46
C GLU A 100 3.61 -1.51 15.75
N CYS A 101 3.21 -2.22 14.70
CA CYS A 101 2.01 -1.95 13.93
C CYS A 101 0.88 -2.78 14.52
N HIS A 102 -0.17 -2.12 15.00
CA HIS A 102 -1.36 -2.58 15.73
C HIS A 102 -2.07 -3.91 15.32
N ILE A 103 -1.61 -4.61 14.28
CA ILE A 103 -2.09 -5.94 13.92
C ILE A 103 -1.63 -6.89 15.03
N ILE A 104 -2.57 -7.26 15.90
CA ILE A 104 -2.39 -8.34 16.86
C ILE A 104 -2.44 -9.62 16.05
N GLU A 105 -1.31 -10.30 15.99
CA GLU A 105 -1.21 -11.58 15.30
C GLU A 105 -1.98 -12.64 16.12
N PRO A 106 -2.97 -13.33 15.54
CA PRO A 106 -3.89 -14.17 16.30
C PRO A 106 -3.26 -15.41 16.94
N SER A 107 -2.11 -15.90 16.46
CA SER A 107 -1.45 -17.09 17.04
C SER A 107 -0.54 -16.77 18.22
N THR A 108 0.02 -15.56 18.28
CA THR A 108 0.97 -15.12 19.30
C THR A 108 0.41 -14.04 20.22
N GLU A 109 -0.73 -13.45 19.87
CA GLU A 109 -1.38 -12.32 20.55
C GLU A 109 -0.46 -11.09 20.71
N LYS A 110 0.62 -11.03 19.93
CA LYS A 110 1.58 -9.93 19.93
C LYS A 110 1.31 -8.97 18.78
N LYS A 111 1.66 -7.70 18.97
CA LYS A 111 1.67 -6.73 17.88
C LYS A 111 2.78 -7.06 16.90
N PHE A 112 2.49 -6.97 15.61
CA PHE A 112 3.47 -7.19 14.56
C PHE A 112 4.51 -6.06 14.51
N SER A 113 5.79 -6.40 14.28
CA SER A 113 6.84 -5.45 13.90
C SER A 113 7.86 -6.10 12.97
N HIS A 114 8.66 -5.29 12.28
CA HIS A 114 9.78 -5.80 11.46
C HIS A 114 11.07 -6.08 12.26
N LYS A 115 11.05 -6.01 13.60
CA LYS A 115 12.26 -6.23 14.43
C LYS A 115 12.93 -7.59 14.19
N ASP A 116 12.14 -8.64 13.96
CA ASP A 116 12.70 -9.97 13.68
C ASP A 116 13.43 -10.01 12.32
N VAL A 117 12.91 -9.26 11.34
CA VAL A 117 13.57 -9.10 10.02
C VAL A 117 14.86 -8.30 10.17
N GLN A 118 14.84 -7.22 10.96
CA GLN A 118 16.04 -6.44 11.26
C GLN A 118 17.10 -7.32 11.94
N THR A 119 16.70 -8.12 12.93
CA THR A 119 17.58 -9.06 13.63
C THR A 119 18.23 -10.06 12.66
N PHE A 120 17.48 -10.54 11.67
CA PHE A 120 18.00 -11.42 10.63
C PHE A 120 19.01 -10.70 9.72
N LEU A 121 18.72 -9.46 9.30
CA LEU A 121 19.62 -8.65 8.48
C LEU A 121 20.91 -8.31 9.23
N ASP A 122 20.81 -7.92 10.50
CA ASP A 122 21.95 -7.57 11.34
C ASP A 122 22.91 -8.75 11.54
N LYS A 123 22.39 -9.98 11.57
CA LYS A 123 23.18 -11.22 11.63
C LYS A 123 23.78 -11.62 10.28
N SER A 124 23.41 -10.95 9.19
CA SER A 124 23.90 -11.25 7.84
C SER A 124 25.06 -10.34 7.44
N ILE A 125 25.64 -10.57 6.26
CA ILE A 125 26.66 -9.68 5.70
C ILE A 125 26.15 -8.25 5.42
N HIS A 126 24.81 -8.07 5.34
CA HIS A 126 24.17 -6.78 5.11
C HIS A 126 23.96 -5.97 6.41
N GLY A 127 24.30 -6.52 7.58
CA GLY A 127 24.24 -5.78 8.84
C GLY A 127 25.25 -4.63 8.86
N LYS A 128 24.85 -3.48 9.40
CA LYS A 128 25.69 -2.27 9.48
C LYS A 128 26.78 -2.34 10.55
N LEU A 129 26.60 -3.22 11.53
CA LEU A 129 27.53 -3.44 12.62
C LEU A 129 28.33 -4.71 12.38
N ASP A 130 29.59 -4.72 12.81
CA ASP A 130 30.42 -5.92 12.86
C ASP A 130 30.09 -6.80 14.09
N SER A 131 30.82 -7.90 14.26
CA SER A 131 30.62 -8.83 15.39
C SER A 131 30.89 -8.21 16.76
N GLU A 132 31.62 -7.10 16.82
CA GLU A 132 31.94 -6.37 18.05
C GLU A 132 30.96 -5.21 18.29
N GLY A 133 29.97 -5.03 17.42
CA GLY A 133 28.97 -3.96 17.50
C GLY A 133 29.46 -2.61 17.01
N LYS A 134 30.63 -2.56 16.34
CA LYS A 134 31.17 -1.34 15.76
C LYS A 134 30.60 -1.13 14.35
N GLU A 135 30.38 0.12 13.98
CA GLU A 135 29.96 0.49 12.63
C GLU A 135 31.01 0.05 11.60
N LYS A 136 30.55 -0.67 10.57
CA LYS A 136 31.40 -1.07 9.45
C LYS A 136 31.80 0.15 8.60
N PRO A 137 32.95 0.11 7.91
CA PRO A 137 33.32 1.14 6.94
C PRO A 137 32.25 1.32 5.87
N TYR A 138 32.08 2.56 5.38
CA TYR A 138 31.11 2.91 4.34
C TYR A 138 29.66 2.49 4.70
N ILE A 139 29.20 2.86 5.90
CA ILE A 139 27.90 2.47 6.46
C ILE A 139 26.69 2.77 5.55
N ASP A 140 26.81 3.77 4.68
CA ASP A 140 25.78 4.18 3.74
C ASP A 140 25.61 3.21 2.55
N ASP A 141 26.58 2.32 2.31
CA ASP A 141 26.52 1.30 1.24
C ASP A 141 25.65 0.11 1.62
N TYR A 142 25.40 -0.06 2.91
CA TYR A 142 24.62 -1.17 3.43
C TYR A 142 23.14 -0.96 3.14
N PRO A 143 22.44 -2.00 2.65
CA PRO A 143 21.07 -1.85 2.21
C PRO A 143 20.15 -1.51 3.36
N THR A 144 19.17 -0.66 3.08
CA THR A 144 18.05 -0.32 3.95
C THR A 144 16.80 -1.11 3.56
N CYS A 145 15.75 -1.02 4.37
CA CYS A 145 14.47 -1.67 4.08
C CYS A 145 13.95 -1.32 2.67
N LYS A 146 14.19 -0.10 2.18
CA LYS A 146 13.69 0.41 0.89
C LYS A 146 14.52 -0.06 -0.31
N ASP A 147 15.74 -0.50 -0.10
CA ASP A 147 16.57 -1.04 -1.17
C ASP A 147 16.07 -2.44 -1.55
N CYS A 148 15.68 -3.21 -0.52
CA CYS A 148 15.08 -4.53 -0.69
C CYS A 148 13.56 -4.49 -0.87
N HIS A 149 12.81 -3.49 -0.39
CA HIS A 149 11.38 -3.35 -0.65
C HIS A 149 11.12 -2.27 -1.71
N ASP A 150 10.71 -2.70 -2.92
CA ASP A 150 10.28 -1.74 -3.93
C ASP A 150 8.99 -1.04 -3.47
N ASN A 151 8.98 0.29 -3.51
CA ASN A 151 7.80 1.08 -3.22
C ASN A 151 6.78 0.94 -4.38
N PRO A 152 5.59 0.36 -4.14
CA PRO A 152 4.57 0.17 -5.17
C PRO A 152 4.11 1.47 -5.83
N LEU A 153 4.32 2.64 -5.20
CA LEU A 153 4.02 3.97 -5.75
C LEU A 153 4.69 4.21 -7.12
N TYR A 154 5.82 3.56 -7.41
CA TYR A 154 6.57 3.73 -8.66
C TYR A 154 6.38 2.59 -9.67
N ARG A 155 5.35 1.75 -9.49
CA ARG A 155 4.99 0.69 -10.45
C ARG A 155 3.71 1.11 -11.19
N PRO A 156 3.80 1.66 -12.42
CA PRO A 156 2.68 2.30 -13.14
C PRO A 156 1.48 1.40 -13.47
N LEU A 157 1.53 0.10 -13.15
CA LEU A 157 0.49 -0.86 -13.48
C LEU A 157 0.06 -1.75 -12.30
N SER A 158 0.69 -1.62 -11.12
CA SER A 158 0.30 -2.45 -9.97
C SER A 158 -1.05 -2.07 -9.36
N PHE A 159 -1.53 -0.85 -9.62
CA PHE A 159 -2.81 -0.34 -9.12
C PHE A 159 -4.03 -0.74 -9.96
N PHE A 160 -3.85 -1.14 -11.23
CA PHE A 160 -4.94 -1.64 -12.06
C PHE A 160 -5.27 -3.12 -11.83
N LYS A 161 -4.37 -3.86 -11.17
CA LYS A 161 -4.62 -5.26 -10.80
C LYS A 161 -5.35 -5.31 -9.46
N ARG A 162 -6.66 -5.01 -9.44
CA ARG A 162 -7.53 -5.26 -8.27
C ARG A 162 -7.52 -6.73 -7.83
N VAL A 163 -7.17 -7.64 -8.75
CA VAL A 163 -7.00 -9.06 -8.47
C VAL A 163 -5.56 -9.40 -8.83
N ARG A 164 -4.71 -9.69 -7.83
CA ARG A 164 -3.45 -10.37 -8.13
C ARG A 164 -3.81 -11.71 -8.80
N PRO A 165 -3.15 -12.09 -9.90
CA PRO A 165 -3.38 -13.39 -10.54
C PRO A 165 -3.22 -14.48 -9.47
N GLY A 166 -4.31 -15.19 -9.15
CA GLY A 166 -4.30 -16.25 -8.14
C GLY A 166 -5.49 -16.26 -7.17
N ILE A 167 -6.24 -15.18 -7.02
CA ILE A 167 -7.41 -15.16 -6.13
C ILE A 167 -8.68 -15.40 -6.95
N SER A 168 -9.16 -16.65 -6.98
CA SER A 168 -10.46 -16.95 -7.60
C SER A 168 -11.60 -16.51 -6.69
N ASP A 169 -12.61 -15.83 -7.23
CA ASP A 169 -13.80 -15.45 -6.45
C ASP A 169 -14.55 -16.69 -5.93
N ALA A 170 -14.49 -17.80 -6.67
CA ALA A 170 -15.00 -19.10 -6.20
C ALA A 170 -14.28 -19.60 -4.93
N SER A 171 -12.96 -19.41 -4.83
CA SER A 171 -12.19 -19.74 -3.61
C SER A 171 -12.61 -18.83 -2.45
N LEU A 172 -12.77 -17.52 -2.69
CA LEU A 172 -13.25 -16.59 -1.67
C LEU A 172 -14.69 -16.92 -1.21
N GLY A 173 -15.54 -17.39 -2.13
CA GLY A 173 -16.90 -17.85 -1.86
C GLY A 173 -16.98 -18.96 -0.81
N ARG A 174 -16.00 -19.87 -0.76
CA ARG A 174 -15.92 -20.90 0.27
C ARG A 174 -15.63 -20.31 1.66
N CYS A 175 -14.81 -19.26 1.72
CA CYS A 175 -14.52 -18.56 2.98
C CYS A 175 -15.75 -17.81 3.52
N ARG A 176 -16.61 -17.28 2.62
CA ARG A 176 -17.87 -16.58 2.96
C ARG A 176 -18.88 -17.44 3.72
N VAL A 177 -18.73 -18.76 3.66
CA VAL A 177 -19.56 -19.71 4.44
C VAL A 177 -19.44 -19.41 5.94
N CYS A 178 -18.23 -19.15 6.44
CA CYS A 178 -17.98 -18.88 7.86
C CYS A 178 -17.65 -17.40 8.14
N HIS A 179 -16.86 -16.74 7.28
CA HIS A 179 -16.43 -15.36 7.47
C HIS A 179 -17.40 -14.41 6.76
N LYS A 180 -18.23 -13.68 7.50
CA LYS A 180 -19.31 -12.84 6.91
C LYS A 180 -18.87 -11.46 6.44
N LYS A 181 -17.71 -10.98 6.86
CA LYS A 181 -17.18 -9.67 6.44
C LYS A 181 -16.30 -9.87 5.21
N ASP A 182 -16.80 -9.47 4.03
CA ASP A 182 -16.05 -9.58 2.77
C ASP A 182 -14.71 -8.87 2.81
N GLU A 183 -14.63 -7.71 3.49
CA GLU A 183 -13.36 -7.01 3.70
C GLU A 183 -12.33 -7.87 4.46
N PHE A 184 -12.77 -8.57 5.52
CA PHE A 184 -11.89 -9.45 6.27
C PHE A 184 -11.37 -10.59 5.40
N ILE A 185 -12.27 -11.25 4.65
CA ILE A 185 -11.91 -12.36 3.75
C ILE A 185 -10.88 -11.89 2.73
N TYR A 186 -11.18 -10.79 2.04
CA TYR A 186 -10.34 -10.23 1.01
C TYR A 186 -8.96 -9.85 1.57
N ARG A 187 -8.90 -9.12 2.69
CA ARG A 187 -7.63 -8.65 3.26
C ARG A 187 -6.81 -9.78 3.87
N PHE A 188 -7.43 -10.68 4.64
CA PHE A 188 -6.75 -11.82 5.23
C PHE A 188 -6.18 -12.74 4.14
N TYR A 189 -6.99 -13.07 3.14
CA TYR A 189 -6.55 -13.93 2.04
C TYR A 189 -5.47 -13.25 1.19
N ASN A 190 -5.61 -11.96 0.86
CA ASN A 190 -4.53 -11.21 0.21
C ASN A 190 -3.27 -11.23 1.06
N HIS A 191 -3.34 -10.95 2.36
CA HIS A 191 -2.19 -10.97 3.24
C HIS A 191 -1.46 -12.31 3.16
N VAL A 192 -2.16 -13.43 3.35
CA VAL A 192 -1.56 -14.77 3.29
C VAL A 192 -1.02 -15.09 1.89
N THR A 193 -1.83 -14.94 0.86
CA THR A 193 -1.42 -15.28 -0.52
C THR A 193 -0.28 -14.42 -1.04
N THR A 194 -0.19 -13.15 -0.64
CA THR A 194 0.96 -12.29 -1.00
C THR A 194 2.29 -12.83 -0.48
N ARG A 195 2.27 -13.64 0.59
CA ARG A 195 3.45 -14.30 1.17
C ARG A 195 3.70 -15.68 0.60
N LEU A 196 2.69 -16.30 -0.01
CA LEU A 196 2.79 -17.59 -0.71
C LEU A 196 3.24 -17.44 -2.16
N HIS A 197 2.93 -16.32 -2.80
CA HIS A 197 3.38 -16.01 -4.15
C HIS A 197 4.76 -15.36 -4.17
N LYS A 198 5.53 -15.61 -5.22
CA LYS A 198 6.81 -14.92 -5.47
C LYS A 198 6.54 -13.41 -5.48
N SER A 199 7.15 -12.68 -4.55
CA SER A 199 6.97 -11.22 -4.41
C SER A 199 7.57 -10.44 -5.60
N ARG A 200 8.50 -11.08 -6.33
CA ARG A 200 9.21 -10.56 -7.51
C ARG A 200 9.44 -11.70 -8.50
N ASN A 201 9.49 -11.39 -9.80
CA ASN A 201 9.99 -12.36 -10.79
C ASN A 201 11.51 -12.56 -10.57
N PRO A 202 12.09 -13.66 -11.07
CA PRO A 202 13.52 -13.94 -10.88
C PRO A 202 14.44 -12.79 -11.34
N LEU A 203 14.13 -12.13 -12.46
CA LEU A 203 14.92 -11.00 -12.96
C LEU A 203 14.96 -9.83 -11.96
N ASN A 204 13.80 -9.43 -11.43
CA ASN A 204 13.72 -8.32 -10.47
C ASN A 204 14.42 -8.67 -9.16
N ILE A 205 14.49 -9.96 -8.78
CA ILE A 205 15.28 -10.39 -7.61
C ILE A 205 16.77 -10.18 -7.90
N ALA A 206 17.26 -10.63 -9.05
CA ALA A 206 18.65 -10.46 -9.44
C ALA A 206 19.05 -8.98 -9.52
N GLN A 207 18.17 -8.13 -10.05
CA GLN A 207 18.38 -6.68 -10.14
C GLN A 207 18.55 -6.00 -8.78
N VAL A 208 17.85 -6.47 -7.73
CA VAL A 208 18.02 -5.90 -6.37
C VAL A 208 19.44 -6.11 -5.87
N CYS A 209 20.00 -7.30 -6.08
CA CYS A 209 21.38 -7.59 -5.74
C CYS A 209 22.36 -6.80 -6.62
N ALA A 210 22.07 -6.69 -7.92
CA ALA A 210 22.92 -6.01 -8.88
C ALA A 210 23.08 -4.51 -8.59
N ARG A 211 22.11 -3.85 -7.93
CA ARG A 211 22.22 -2.43 -7.56
C ARG A 211 23.53 -2.09 -6.84
N CYS A 212 24.03 -2.99 -5.99
CA CYS A 212 25.30 -2.80 -5.29
C CYS A 212 26.41 -3.72 -5.82
N HIS A 213 26.07 -4.93 -6.26
CA HIS A 213 27.06 -5.92 -6.71
C HIS A 213 27.49 -5.77 -8.18
N ASP A 214 26.89 -4.86 -8.94
CA ASP A 214 27.34 -4.43 -10.27
C ASP A 214 28.01 -3.04 -10.25
N ASP A 215 27.92 -2.33 -9.12
CA ASP A 215 28.52 -1.00 -8.94
C ASP A 215 30.04 -1.15 -8.70
N MET A 216 30.84 -0.69 -9.67
CA MET A 216 32.30 -0.83 -9.62
C MET A 216 32.94 -0.08 -8.44
N GLU A 217 32.38 1.04 -7.99
CA GLU A 217 32.92 1.80 -6.87
C GLU A 217 32.67 1.07 -5.56
N ILE A 218 31.44 0.57 -5.36
CA ILE A 218 31.06 -0.19 -4.16
C ILE A 218 31.87 -1.48 -4.09
N VAL A 219 31.89 -2.30 -5.15
CA VAL A 219 32.60 -3.59 -5.09
C VAL A 219 34.10 -3.41 -4.90
N ALA A 220 34.71 -2.38 -5.50
CA ALA A 220 36.14 -2.12 -5.32
C ALA A 220 36.49 -1.71 -3.89
N ARG A 221 35.74 -0.76 -3.30
CA ARG A 221 36.04 -0.26 -1.93
C ARG A 221 35.73 -1.27 -0.83
N HIS A 222 34.86 -2.24 -1.11
CA HIS A 222 34.58 -3.38 -0.22
C HIS A 222 35.38 -4.65 -0.54
N ASN A 223 36.33 -4.58 -1.49
CA ASN A 223 37.14 -5.72 -1.93
C ASN A 223 36.30 -6.96 -2.33
N LEU A 224 35.20 -6.71 -3.03
CA LEU A 224 34.27 -7.71 -3.55
C LEU A 224 34.56 -8.01 -5.03
N SER A 225 34.04 -9.14 -5.51
CA SER A 225 34.19 -9.53 -6.92
C SER A 225 33.47 -8.56 -7.86
N THR A 226 34.20 -8.05 -8.85
CA THR A 226 33.67 -7.24 -9.96
C THR A 226 32.87 -8.07 -10.99
N LYS A 227 32.78 -9.39 -10.80
CA LYS A 227 32.13 -10.32 -11.74
C LYS A 227 30.94 -11.06 -11.14
N ALA A 228 30.45 -10.65 -9.97
CA ALA A 228 29.36 -11.34 -9.29
C ALA A 228 28.09 -11.37 -10.15
N VAL A 229 27.67 -10.23 -10.70
CA VAL A 229 26.47 -10.13 -11.54
C VAL A 229 26.67 -10.79 -12.89
N TYR A 230 27.82 -10.56 -13.54
CA TYR A 230 28.17 -11.23 -14.80
C TYR A 230 28.16 -12.77 -14.67
N SER A 231 28.83 -13.32 -13.66
CA SER A 231 28.90 -14.78 -13.48
C SER A 231 27.54 -15.40 -13.15
N TYR A 232 26.68 -14.70 -12.39
CA TYR A 232 25.30 -15.10 -12.18
C TYR A 232 24.50 -15.11 -13.51
N GLY A 233 24.63 -14.06 -14.32
CA GLY A 233 24.00 -13.95 -15.64
C GLY A 233 24.37 -15.08 -16.60
N GLU A 234 25.59 -15.62 -16.49
CA GLU A 234 26.04 -16.74 -17.30
C GLU A 234 25.48 -18.11 -16.89
N THR A 235 24.92 -18.22 -15.68
CA THR A 235 24.30 -19.46 -15.20
C THR A 235 22.96 -19.74 -15.90
N PHE A 236 22.51 -20.99 -15.85
CA PHE A 236 21.15 -21.35 -16.28
C PHE A 236 20.07 -20.56 -15.53
N HIS A 237 20.29 -20.24 -14.24
CA HIS A 237 19.36 -19.45 -13.45
C HIS A 237 19.28 -17.98 -13.92
N GLY A 238 20.42 -17.39 -14.29
CA GLY A 238 20.48 -16.03 -14.84
C GLY A 238 19.80 -15.95 -16.21
N LYS A 239 20.14 -16.86 -17.12
CA LYS A 239 19.57 -16.92 -18.49
C LYS A 239 18.08 -17.25 -18.51
N ALA A 240 17.59 -18.05 -17.56
CA ALA A 240 16.16 -18.35 -17.43
C ALA A 240 15.36 -17.22 -16.74
N ALA A 241 16.05 -16.27 -16.09
CA ALA A 241 15.40 -15.14 -15.44
C ALA A 241 15.06 -14.02 -16.43
N SER A 242 15.87 -13.84 -17.48
CA SER A 242 15.75 -12.82 -18.53
C SER A 242 14.63 -13.07 -19.53
#